data_AF-A0A1Q8DQZ0-F1
#
_entry.id   AF-A0A1Q8DQZ0-F1
#
_cell.length_a   1.000
_cell.length_b   1.000
_cell.length_c   1.000
_cell.angle_alpha   90.00
_cell.angle_beta   90.00
_cell.angle_gamma   90.00
#
_symmetry.space_group_name_H-M   'P 1'
#
loop_
_entity.id
_entity.type
_entity.pdbx_description
1 polymer ?
#
loop_
_entity_poly.entity_id
_entity_poly.type
_entity_poly.pdbx_seq_one_letter_code
_entity_poly.pdbx_strand_id
1 'polypeptide(L)' 'MNQIELASTQKGQLKKNKRIGISVRLELDDHTELGQVSDKEERSMSFVALRRYLKGRELELSEQNQ' A
#
# COMPACT_ATOMS: atom_id res chain seq x y z
N MET A 1 -29.91 -22.96 -5.91
CA MET A 1 -28.63 -22.26 -6.11
C MET A 1 -28.88 -20.79 -5.82
N ASN A 2 -28.35 -20.24 -4.73
CA ASN A 2 -28.58 -18.85 -4.36
C ASN A 2 -27.69 -17.95 -5.23
N GLN A 3 -28.27 -17.30 -6.23
CA GLN A 3 -27.61 -16.25 -6.99
C GLN A 3 -27.44 -15.02 -6.09
N ILE A 4 -26.19 -14.69 -5.78
CA ILE A 4 -25.84 -13.44 -5.13
C ILE A 4 -25.70 -12.41 -6.25
N GLU A 5 -26.76 -11.65 -6.51
CA GLU A 5 -26.72 -10.53 -7.45
C GLU A 5 -25.86 -9.40 -6.83
N LEU A 6 -24.70 -9.15 -7.43
CA LEU A 6 -23.83 -8.04 -7.07
C LEU A 6 -24.49 -6.73 -7.51
N ALA A 7 -25.16 -6.04 -6.59
CA ALA A 7 -25.76 -4.74 -6.87
C ALA A 7 -24.69 -3.71 -7.27
N SER A 8 -24.92 -3.02 -8.40
CA SER A 8 -24.07 -1.92 -8.85
C SER A 8 -24.11 -0.77 -7.84
N THR A 9 -22.96 -0.34 -7.36
CA THR A 9 -22.85 0.86 -6.51
C THR A 9 -22.85 2.10 -7.40
N GLN A 10 -23.40 3.23 -6.91
CA GLN A 10 -23.32 4.51 -7.61
C GLN A 10 -21.87 4.79 -8.04
N LYS A 11 -21.69 5.05 -9.34
CA LYS A 11 -20.41 5.17 -10.03
C LYS A 11 -19.37 5.94 -9.19
N GLY A 12 -18.31 5.24 -8.77
CA GLY A 12 -17.08 5.87 -8.27
C GLY A 12 -16.97 6.15 -6.77
N GLN A 13 -17.97 5.86 -5.94
CA GLN A 13 -17.79 5.97 -4.49
C GLN A 13 -17.21 4.67 -3.91
N LEU A 14 -15.89 4.63 -3.76
CA LEU A 14 -15.25 3.67 -2.86
C LEU A 14 -15.86 3.84 -1.47
N LYS A 15 -16.30 2.73 -0.84
CA LYS A 15 -16.76 2.76 0.56
C LYS A 15 -15.69 3.46 1.40
N LYS A 16 -16.12 4.40 2.26
CA LYS A 16 -15.21 5.12 3.18
C LYS A 16 -14.42 4.07 3.96
N ASN A 17 -13.16 3.86 3.58
CA ASN A 17 -12.28 2.93 4.27
C ASN A 17 -11.77 3.63 5.54
N LYS A 18 -11.85 2.95 6.69
CA LYS A 18 -11.41 3.49 7.98
C LYS A 18 -9.88 3.40 8.05
N ARG A 19 -9.19 4.26 7.31
CA ARG A 19 -7.73 4.36 7.35
C ARG A 19 -7.29 4.91 8.71
N ILE A 20 -6.33 4.22 9.33
CA ILE A 20 -5.67 4.70 10.55
C ILE A 20 -4.34 5.32 10.10
N GLY A 21 -4.10 6.58 10.47
CA GLY A 21 -2.81 7.22 10.25
C GLY A 21 -1.80 6.71 11.27
N ILE A 22 -0.66 6.22 10.80
CA ILE A 22 0.47 5.81 11.64
C ILE A 22 1.61 6.78 11.35
N SER A 23 2.15 7.41 12.39
CA SER A 23 3.33 8.26 12.27
C SER A 23 4.58 7.39 12.36
N VAL A 24 5.46 7.48 11.35
CA VAL A 24 6.73 6.77 11.30
C VAL A 24 7.84 7.81 11.22
N ARG A 25 8.88 7.66 12.05
CA ARG A 25 10.08 8.49 11.95
C ARG A 25 11.02 7.85 10.96
N LEU A 26 11.52 8.64 10.03
CA LEU A 26 12.49 8.25 9.01
C LEU A 26 13.69 9.19 9.10
N GLU A 27 14.84 8.71 8.66
CA GLU A 27 15.97 9.59 8.37
C GLU A 27 15.62 10.54 7.22
N LEU A 28 16.31 11.68 7.16
CA LEU A 28 15.98 12.74 6.20
C LEU A 28 16.13 12.26 4.74
N ASP A 29 17.18 11.49 4.48
CA ASP A 29 17.47 10.97 3.14
C ASP A 29 16.40 9.96 2.69
N ASP A 30 16.02 9.04 3.58
CA ASP A 30 14.95 8.06 3.33
C ASP A 30 13.60 8.74 3.07
N HIS A 31 13.27 9.76 3.86
CA HIS A 31 12.04 10.53 3.67
C HIS A 31 12.04 11.24 2.31
N THR A 32 13.18 11.82 1.92
CA THR A 32 13.34 12.52 0.64
C THR A 32 13.20 11.56 -0.53
N GLU A 33 13.89 10.41 -0.49
CA GLU A 33 13.80 9.37 -1.52
C GLU A 33 12.36 8.84 -1.64
N LEU A 34 11.71 8.56 -0.52
CA LEU A 34 10.34 8.07 -0.49
C LEU A 34 9.37 9.08 -1.12
N GLY A 35 9.58 10.38 -0.87
CA GLY A 35 8.83 11.46 -1.51
C GLY A 35 9.00 11.47 -3.02
N GLN A 36 10.24 11.48 -3.51
CA GLN A 36 10.54 11.49 -4.95
C GLN A 36 9.93 10.29 -5.67
N VAL A 37 9.99 9.10 -5.06
CA VAL A 37 9.42 7.88 -5.64
C VAL A 37 7.90 7.94 -5.63
N SER A 38 7.30 8.46 -4.56
CA SER A 38 5.85 8.62 -4.47
C SER A 38 5.32 9.57 -5.54
N ASP A 39 6.03 10.67 -5.81
CA ASP A 39 5.69 11.64 -6.86
C ASP A 39 5.83 11.00 -8.24
N LYS A 40 6.95 10.32 -8.50
CA LYS A 40 7.21 9.63 -9.78
C LYS A 40 6.18 8.56 -10.11
N GLU A 41 5.69 7.85 -9.10
CA GLU A 41 4.71 6.78 -9.27
C GLU A 41 3.25 7.26 -9.22
N GLU A 42 3.01 8.55 -8.93
CA GLU A 42 1.68 9.12 -8.67
C GLU A 42 0.92 8.34 -7.57
N ARG A 43 1.62 7.99 -6.49
CA ARG A 43 1.08 7.23 -5.36
C ARG A 43 1.43 7.89 -4.03
N SER A 44 0.72 7.52 -2.95
CA SER A 44 1.08 8.02 -1.61
C SER A 44 2.36 7.38 -1.09
N MET A 45 3.16 8.12 -0.32
CA MET A 45 4.35 7.58 0.36
C MET A 45 4.06 6.31 1.16
N SER A 46 2.92 6.26 1.86
CA SER A 46 2.48 5.08 2.63
C SER A 46 2.25 3.84 1.75
N PHE A 47 1.77 4.02 0.52
CA PHE A 47 1.58 2.92 -0.41
C PHE A 47 2.93 2.37 -0.89
N VAL A 48 3.85 3.28 -1.26
CA VAL A 48 5.20 2.92 -1.70
C VAL A 48 5.96 2.19 -0.60
N ALA A 49 5.95 2.73 0.62
CA ALA A 49 6.61 2.14 1.78
C ALA A 49 6.10 0.73 2.08
N LEU A 50 4.78 0.55 2.15
CA LEU A 50 4.17 -0.76 2.41
C LEU A 50 4.52 -1.77 1.31
N ARG A 51 4.47 -1.36 0.03
CA ARG A 51 4.81 -2.23 -1.09
C ARG A 51 6.26 -2.69 -1.02
N ARG A 52 7.20 -1.79 -0.71
CA ARG A 52 8.62 -2.11 -0.55
C ARG A 52 8.84 -3.12 0.58
N TYR A 53 8.20 -2.89 1.74
CA TYR A 53 8.25 -3.82 2.86
C TYR A 53 7.73 -5.22 2.51
N LEU A 54 6.54 -5.31 1.89
CA LEU A 54 5.96 -6.59 1.52
C LEU A 54 6.87 -7.38 0.56
N LYS A 55 7.49 -6.67 -0.40
CA LYS A 55 8.43 -7.29 -1.33
C LYS A 55 9.70 -7.80 -0.63
N GLY A 56 10.28 -7.01 0.28
CA GLY A 56 11.43 -7.45 1.07
C GLY A 56 11.11 -8.68 1.91
N ARG A 57 9.95 -8.69 2.57
CA ARG A 57 9.47 -9.81 3.37
C ARG A 57 9.27 -11.09 2.54
N GLU A 58 8.76 -10.97 1.33
CA GLU A 58 8.60 -12.12 0.42
C GLU A 58 9.96 -12.74 0.06
N LEU A 59 10.97 -11.90 -0.22
CA LEU A 59 12.33 -12.36 -0.49
C LEU A 59 12.93 -13.08 0.71
N GLU A 60 12.86 -12.48 1.91
CA GLU A 60 13.34 -13.10 3.15
C GLU A 60 12.69 -14.48 3.40
N LEU A 61 11.37 -14.59 3.19
CA LEU A 61 10.66 -15.86 3.34
C LEU A 61 11.07 -16.89 2.29
N SER A 62 11.40 -16.45 1.07
CA SER A 62 11.87 -17.36 0.02
C SER A 62 13.27 -17.92 0.33
N GLU A 63 14.15 -17.12 0.93
CA GLU A 63 15.51 -17.52 1.32
C GLU A 63 15.51 -18.45 2.54
N GLN A 64 14.58 -18.27 3.48
CA GLN A 64 14.47 -19.12 4.68
C GLN A 64 13.92 -20.52 4.40
N ASN A 65 13.23 -20.71 3.28
CA ASN A 65 12.63 -22.00 2.89
C ASN A 65 13.49 -22.80 1.91
N GLN A 66 14.72 -22.34 1.61
CA GLN A 66 15.74 -23.04 0.82
C GLN A 66 16.79 -23.66 1.74
#